data_AF-A0A8T3RB27-F1
#
_entry.id   AF-A0A8T3RB27-F1
#
_cell.length_a   1.000
_cell.length_b   1.000
_cell.length_c   1.000
_cell.angle_alpha   90.00
_cell.angle_beta   90.00
_cell.angle_gamma   90.00
#
_symmetry.space_group_name_H-M   'P 1'
#
loop_
_entity.id
_entity.type
_entity.pdbx_description
1 polymer ?
#
loop_
_entity_poly.entity_id
_entity_poly.type
_entity_poly.pdbx_seq_one_letter_code
_entity_poly.pdbx_strand_id
1 'polypeptide(L)'
;AAQAVDMFFCFLGTVAGDLALTLAAQGGIYLAGGILPQIAEALTGSRFRERFVDKGRYRCYLEILPTYLLTHPFPALLGLRALVRCDRFVIDRADQHIAVS
;
A
#
# COMPACT_ATOMS: atom_id res chain seq x y z
N ALA A 1 6.30 16.62 -16.46
CA ALA A 1 5.37 15.54 -16.03
C ALA A 1 5.98 14.66 -14.93
N ALA A 2 7.18 14.09 -15.13
CA ALA A 2 7.82 13.18 -14.17
C ALA A 2 7.94 13.74 -12.73
N GLN A 3 8.27 15.03 -12.58
CA GLN A 3 8.42 15.65 -11.26
C GLN A 3 7.12 15.71 -10.44
N ALA A 4 5.96 15.84 -11.09
CA ALA A 4 4.67 15.81 -10.41
C ALA A 4 4.32 14.40 -9.90
N VAL A 5 4.69 13.38 -10.68
CA VAL A 5 4.50 11.97 -10.30
C VAL A 5 5.41 11.58 -9.14
N ASP A 6 6.67 12.04 -9.14
CA ASP A 6 7.58 11.84 -8.00
C ASP A 6 7.08 12.52 -6.71
N MET A 7 6.57 13.76 -6.83
CA MET A 7 5.91 14.45 -5.72
C MET A 7 4.71 13.68 -5.20
N PHE A 8 3.86 13.16 -6.10
CA PHE A 8 2.71 12.34 -5.73
C PHE A 8 3.12 11.12 -4.89
N PHE A 9 4.15 10.38 -5.32
CA PHE A 9 4.66 9.24 -4.56
C PHE A 9 5.25 9.63 -3.21
N CYS A 10 5.94 10.79 -3.13
CA CYS A 10 6.44 11.32 -1.87
C CYS A 10 5.29 11.62 -0.87
N PHE A 11 4.23 12.28 -1.35
CA PHE A 11 3.05 12.57 -0.53
C PHE A 11 2.32 11.29 -0.13
N LEU A 12 2.16 10.35 -1.05
CA LEU A 12 1.53 9.06 -0.80
C LEU A 12 2.28 8.29 0.30
N GLY A 13 3.61 8.26 0.24
CA GLY A 13 4.46 7.63 1.27
C GLY A 13 4.28 8.27 2.63
N THR A 14 4.32 9.60 2.69
CA THR A 14 4.14 10.37 3.93
C THR A 14 2.80 10.05 4.61
N VAL A 15 1.71 10.08 3.84
CA VAL A 15 0.35 9.82 4.35
C VAL A 15 0.17 8.36 4.75
N ALA A 16 0.72 7.42 3.97
CA ALA A 16 0.67 6.01 4.31
C ALA A 16 1.42 5.70 5.62
N GLY A 17 2.57 6.36 5.86
CA GLY A 17 3.30 6.25 7.11
C GLY A 17 2.53 6.82 8.31
N ASP A 18 1.86 7.96 8.14
CA ASP A 18 0.99 8.53 9.17
C ASP A 18 -0.19 7.62 9.51
N LEU A 19 -0.82 7.01 8.50
CA LEU A 19 -1.91 6.05 8.70
C LEU A 19 -1.43 4.79 9.41
N ALA A 20 -0.24 4.28 9.06
CA ALA A 20 0.35 3.12 9.71
C ALA A 20 0.55 3.35 11.22
N LEU A 21 1.00 4.54 11.61
CA LEU A 21 1.15 4.91 13.01
C LEU A 21 -0.20 5.18 13.69
N THR A 22 -1.10 5.89 13.02
CA THR A 22 -2.42 6.24 13.56
C THR A 22 -3.26 5.00 13.87
N LEU A 23 -3.19 3.98 13.02
CA LEU A 23 -3.96 2.75 13.16
C LEU A 23 -3.20 1.64 13.90
N ALA A 24 -1.96 1.90 14.32
CA ALA A 24 -1.04 0.88 14.83
C ALA A 24 -1.03 -0.39 13.94
N ALA A 25 -0.96 -0.19 12.62
CA ALA A 25 -1.16 -1.25 11.65
C ALA A 25 -0.02 -2.27 11.75
N GLN A 26 -0.31 -3.49 12.22
CA GLN A 26 0.67 -4.58 12.34
C GLN A 26 0.71 -5.48 11.08
N GLY A 27 -0.39 -5.48 10.31
CA GLY A 27 -0.53 -6.30 9.10
C GLY A 27 0.06 -5.67 7.83
N GLY A 28 0.59 -4.44 7.92
CA GLY A 28 1.04 -3.64 6.79
C GLY A 28 -0.03 -2.72 6.21
N ILE A 29 0.33 -2.00 5.14
CA ILE A 29 -0.52 -1.04 4.45
C ILE A 29 -0.85 -1.54 3.05
N TYR A 30 -2.12 -1.51 2.69
CA TYR A 30 -2.61 -1.88 1.36
C TYR A 30 -2.93 -0.62 0.56
N LEU A 31 -2.20 -0.43 -0.54
CA LEU A 31 -2.44 0.61 -1.52
C LEU A 31 -3.49 0.11 -2.52
N ALA A 32 -4.64 0.77 -2.52
CA ALA A 32 -5.76 0.50 -3.40
C ALA A 32 -6.10 1.76 -4.20
N GLY A 33 -6.45 1.60 -5.48
CA GLY A 33 -6.87 2.72 -6.33
C GLY A 33 -6.67 2.42 -7.81
N GLY A 34 -7.51 2.98 -8.68
CA GLY A 34 -7.48 2.65 -10.11
C GLY A 34 -6.22 3.12 -10.85
N ILE A 35 -5.55 4.16 -10.36
CA ILE A 35 -4.35 4.72 -11.00
C ILE A 35 -3.07 3.97 -10.62
N LEU A 36 -3.00 3.38 -9.43
CA LEU A 36 -1.78 2.79 -8.88
C LEU A 36 -1.28 1.55 -9.66
N PRO A 37 -2.14 0.62 -10.13
CA PRO A 37 -1.71 -0.49 -10.97
C PRO A 37 -1.07 -0.04 -12.28
N GLN A 38 -1.53 1.08 -12.85
CA GLN A 38 -1.01 1.62 -14.11
C GLN A 38 0.38 2.25 -13.95
N ILE A 39 0.74 2.63 -12.71
CA ILE A 39 2.02 3.28 -12.38
C ILE A 39 2.85 2.44 -11.40
N ALA A 40 2.58 1.14 -11.30
CA ALA A 40 3.22 0.23 -10.35
C ALA A 40 4.75 0.14 -10.53
N GLU A 41 5.21 0.14 -11.79
CA GLU A 41 6.64 0.17 -12.10
C GLU A 41 7.29 1.48 -11.63
N ALA A 42 6.59 2.61 -11.85
CA ALA A 42 7.06 3.92 -11.40
C ALA A 42 7.07 4.04 -9.86
N LEU A 43 6.15 3.36 -9.16
CA LEU A 43 6.10 3.32 -7.71
C LEU A 43 7.35 2.62 -7.12
N THR A 44 7.78 1.51 -7.72
CA THR A 44 8.94 0.72 -7.26
C THR A 44 10.26 1.49 -7.36
N GLY A 45 10.40 2.36 -8.38
CA GLY A 45 11.55 3.24 -8.55
C GLY A 45 11.44 4.61 -7.86
N SER A 46 10.35 4.87 -7.13
CA SER A 46 10.06 6.18 -6.54
C SER A 46 10.57 6.32 -5.10
N ARG A 47 10.53 7.55 -4.58
CA ARG A 47 10.82 7.87 -3.18
C ARG A 47 9.68 7.55 -2.21
N PHE A 48 8.70 6.75 -2.62
CA PHE A 48 7.57 6.35 -1.78
C PHE A 48 8.05 5.70 -0.47
N ARG A 49 8.93 4.68 -0.56
CA ARG A 49 9.40 3.96 0.64
C ARG A 49 10.22 4.85 1.55
N GLU A 50 11.12 5.67 0.99
CA GLU A 50 11.91 6.63 1.75
C GLU A 50 11.00 7.53 2.60
N ARG A 51 9.94 8.09 1.98
CA ARG A 51 8.96 8.93 2.67
C ARG A 51 8.05 8.18 3.63
N PHE A 52 7.75 6.92 3.35
CA PHE A 52 6.94 6.07 4.23
C PHE A 52 7.62 5.87 5.59
N VAL A 53 8.93 5.62 5.61
CA VAL A 53 9.69 5.36 6.84
C VAL A 53 10.24 6.64 7.49
N ASP A 54 10.14 7.79 6.83
CA ASP A 54 10.61 9.11 7.29
C ASP A 54 9.72 9.69 8.41
N LYS A 55 9.66 8.99 9.55
CA LYS A 55 8.89 9.37 10.75
C LYS A 55 9.75 9.40 12.02
N GLY A 56 11.03 9.77 11.85
CA GLY A 56 12.00 9.93 12.94
C GLY A 56 12.10 8.67 13.81
N ARG A 57 11.76 8.79 15.10
CA ARG A 57 11.83 7.67 16.08
C ARG A 57 10.97 6.46 15.72
N TYR A 58 9.94 6.63 14.88
CA TYR A 58 9.06 5.55 14.46
C TYR A 58 9.57 4.80 13.24
N ARG A 59 10.71 5.21 12.68
CA ARG A 59 11.31 4.59 11.49
C ARG A 59 11.47 3.08 11.62
N CYS A 60 12.03 2.59 12.73
CA CYS A 60 12.23 1.15 12.94
C CYS A 60 10.91 0.36 12.95
N TYR A 61 9.82 0.98 13.42
CA TYR A 61 8.50 0.35 13.37
C TYR A 61 7.93 0.30 11.95
N LEU A 62 8.14 1.34 11.15
CA LEU A 62 7.64 1.39 9.78
C LEU A 62 8.48 0.56 8.80
N GLU A 63 9.78 0.40 9.07
CA GLU A 63 10.69 -0.41 8.25
C GLU A 63 10.26 -1.88 8.19
N ILE A 64 9.71 -2.42 9.27
CA ILE A 64 9.19 -3.80 9.30
C ILE A 64 7.81 -3.95 8.67
N LEU A 65 7.09 -2.84 8.45
CA LEU A 65 5.74 -2.90 7.88
C LEU A 65 5.78 -3.08 6.36
N PRO A 66 5.14 -4.14 5.84
CA PRO A 66 5.04 -4.35 4.41
C PRO A 66 4.02 -3.41 3.79
N THR A 67 4.31 -2.95 2.58
CA THR A 67 3.42 -2.17 1.73
C THR A 67 3.00 -3.01 0.53
N TYR A 68 1.70 -3.24 0.39
CA TYR A 68 1.11 -4.09 -0.64
C TYR A 68 0.36 -3.26 -1.66
N LEU A 69 0.57 -3.53 -2.95
CA LEU A 69 -0.27 -2.96 -4.01
C LEU A 69 -1.35 -3.97 -4.41
N LEU A 70 -2.61 -3.53 -4.43
CA LEU A 70 -3.71 -4.33 -4.97
C LEU A 70 -3.71 -4.26 -6.50
N THR A 71 -3.39 -5.38 -7.17
CA THR A 71 -3.36 -5.46 -8.64
C THR A 71 -4.55 -6.22 -9.24
N HIS A 72 -5.38 -6.85 -8.40
CA HIS A 72 -6.53 -7.62 -8.87
C HIS A 72 -7.51 -6.72 -9.66
N PRO A 73 -8.03 -7.15 -10.83
CA PRO A 73 -8.88 -6.30 -11.69
C PRO A 73 -10.23 -5.94 -11.06
N PHE A 74 -10.76 -6.80 -10.18
CA PHE A 74 -12.05 -6.60 -9.52
C PHE A 74 -12.00 -6.86 -8.00
N PRO A 75 -11.24 -6.06 -7.22
CA PRO A 75 -11.04 -6.32 -5.79
C PRO A 75 -12.34 -6.12 -5.01
N ALA A 76 -13.20 -5.20 -5.46
CA ALA A 76 -14.52 -4.96 -4.87
C ALA A 76 -15.44 -6.20 -4.97
N LEU A 77 -15.38 -6.95 -6.07
CA LEU A 77 -16.20 -8.15 -6.24
C LEU A 77 -15.73 -9.31 -5.36
N LEU A 78 -14.43 -9.42 -5.11
CA LEU A 78 -13.89 -10.38 -4.12
C LEU A 78 -14.39 -10.05 -2.71
N GLY A 79 -14.35 -8.78 -2.33
CA GLY A 79 -14.90 -8.31 -1.05
C GLY A 79 -16.39 -8.58 -0.93
N LEU A 80 -17.16 -8.33 -1.99
CA LEU A 80 -18.60 -8.60 -2.03
C LEU A 80 -18.92 -10.08 -1.82
N ARG A 81 -18.18 -10.98 -2.48
CA ARG A 81 -18.34 -12.43 -2.29
C ARG A 81 -18.06 -12.84 -0.84
N ALA A 82 -17.04 -12.28 -0.20
CA ALA A 82 -16.73 -12.59 1.20
C ALA A 82 -17.82 -12.08 2.15
N LEU A 83 -18.31 -10.86 1.93
CA LEU A 83 -19.42 -10.28 2.69
C LEU A 83 -20.69 -11.15 2.59
N VAL A 84 -21.06 -11.57 1.38
CA VAL A 84 -22.24 -12.43 1.15
C VAL A 84 -22.08 -13.81 1.77
N ARG A 85 -20.84 -14.34 1.83
CA ARG A 85 -20.57 -15.65 2.43
C ARG A 85 -20.43 -15.62 3.96
N CYS A 86 -20.46 -14.45 4.61
CA CYS A 86 -20.07 -14.29 6.01
C CYS A 86 -18.69 -14.92 6.31
N ASP A 87 -17.84 -15.04 5.29
CA ASP A 87 -16.47 -15.50 5.46
C ASP A 87 -15.62 -14.32 5.91
N ARG A 88 -14.68 -14.56 6.82
CA ARG A 88 -13.68 -13.54 7.15
C ARG A 88 -12.89 -13.24 5.89
N PHE A 89 -13.01 -12.02 5.38
CA PHE A 89 -12.20 -11.55 4.25
C PHE A 89 -10.74 -11.48 4.69
N VAL A 90 -10.00 -12.56 4.42
CA VAL A 90 -8.55 -12.62 4.52
C VAL A 90 -8.04 -12.41 3.10
N ILE A 91 -7.29 -11.34 2.87
CA ILE A 91 -6.55 -11.18 1.62
C ILE A 91 -5.50 -12.29 1.61
N ASP A 92 -5.80 -13.37 0.91
CA ASP A 92 -4.95 -14.56 0.86
C ASP A 92 -3.61 -14.22 0.20
N ARG A 93 -2.52 -14.71 0.80
CA ARG A 93 -1.13 -14.35 0.46
C ARG A 93 -0.67 -14.87 -0.90
N ALA A 94 -1.52 -15.58 -1.63
CA ALA A 94 -1.08 -16.60 -2.57
C ALA A 94 -1.05 -16.21 -4.05
N ASP A 95 -1.44 -15.00 -4.51
CA ASP A 95 -1.22 -14.74 -5.96
C ASP A 95 -1.16 -13.32 -6.53
N GLN A 96 -1.45 -12.21 -5.83
CA GLN A 96 -1.60 -10.91 -6.55
C GLN A 96 -1.17 -9.65 -5.78
N HIS A 97 0.00 -9.66 -5.14
CA HIS A 97 0.60 -8.45 -4.60
C HIS A 97 2.06 -8.30 -5.04
N ILE A 98 2.38 -7.17 -5.67
CA ILE A 98 3.77 -6.73 -5.75
C ILE A 98 4.07 -6.12 -4.38
N ALA A 99 5.01 -6.72 -3.65
CA ALA A 99 5.58 -6.11 -2.46
C ALA A 99 6.33 -4.86 -2.92
N VAL A 100 5.83 -3.70 -2.54
CA VAL A 100 6.51 -2.43 -2.80
C VAL A 100 7.55 -2.32 -1.69
N SER A 101 8.78 -2.77 -1.97
CA SER A 101 9.93 -2.63 -1.06
C SER A 101 10.37 -1.18 -0.97
#